data_AF-A0A2Z4MPE4-F1
#
_entry.id   AF-A0A2Z4MPE4-F1
#
_cell.length_a   1.000
_cell.length_b   1.000
_cell.length_c   1.000
_cell.angle_alpha   90.00
_cell.angle_beta   90.00
_cell.angle_gamma   90.00
#
_symmetry.space_group_name_H-M   'P 1'
#
loop_
_entity.id
_entity.type
_entity.pdbx_description
1 polymer ?
#
loop_
_entity_poly.entity_id
_entity_poly.type
_entity_poly.pdbx_seq_one_letter_code
_entity_poly.pdbx_strand_id
1 'polypeptide(L)'
;MRRIVLFLMVSLLLGGCSANDDWVHTFTGESDNWIVVMEIRPIESEHTKVAYPFYLTKKVENQVTKLYAEADLVNGSRASNLNPIDLEEINKKQQLLLFQEYPNLLSPDFPGKDTPKEQLEYYFADLKMNIKWTDERGEHQEQIMLKLKSAP
;
A
#
# COMPACT_ATOMS: atom_id res chain seq x y z
N MET A 1 21.18 -23.22 -55.47
CA MET A 1 19.98 -22.67 -54.80
C MET A 1 19.25 -23.78 -54.06
N ARG A 2 19.24 -23.73 -52.73
CA ARG A 2 18.36 -24.44 -51.77
C ARG A 2 19.16 -24.71 -50.49
N ARG A 3 18.51 -24.48 -49.35
CA ARG A 3 18.97 -24.66 -47.95
C ARG A 3 19.52 -23.42 -47.24
N ILE A 4 18.79 -22.31 -47.31
CA ILE A 4 18.85 -21.23 -46.31
C ILE A 4 17.40 -20.80 -45.99
N VAL A 5 16.57 -21.72 -45.51
CA VAL A 5 15.21 -21.40 -45.02
C VAL A 5 14.83 -22.33 -43.86
N LEU A 6 15.72 -22.53 -42.89
CA LEU A 6 15.42 -23.38 -41.72
C LEU A 6 15.94 -22.84 -40.38
N PHE A 7 16.48 -21.62 -40.36
CA PHE A 7 16.97 -20.99 -39.13
C PHE A 7 16.16 -19.76 -38.67
N LEU A 8 15.07 -19.43 -39.37
CA LEU A 8 14.31 -18.19 -39.10
C LEU A 8 12.96 -18.40 -38.39
N MET A 9 12.68 -19.62 -37.91
CA MET A 9 11.40 -19.95 -37.26
C MET A 9 11.51 -20.53 -35.85
N VAL A 10 12.69 -20.49 -35.23
CA VAL A 10 12.88 -20.93 -33.82
C VAL A 10 13.10 -19.75 -32.86
N SER A 11 13.40 -18.55 -33.37
CA SER A 11 13.65 -17.36 -32.54
C SER A 11 12.39 -16.63 -32.09
N LEU A 12 11.20 -17.09 -32.49
CA LEU A 12 9.90 -16.43 -32.22
C LEU A 12 9.11 -17.05 -31.05
N LEU A 13 9.66 -18.05 -30.35
CA LEU A 13 8.98 -18.76 -29.26
C LEU A 13 9.63 -18.60 -27.87
N LEU A 14 10.59 -17.69 -27.72
CA LEU A 14 11.24 -17.42 -26.41
C LEU A 14 11.03 -15.98 -25.89
N GLY A 15 10.24 -15.17 -26.59
CA GLY A 15 9.84 -13.84 -26.13
C GLY A 15 8.56 -13.88 -25.30
N GLY A 16 8.59 -14.61 -24.19
CA GLY A 16 7.43 -14.79 -23.32
C GLY A 16 7.80 -15.08 -21.87
N CYS A 17 8.99 -14.67 -21.43
CA CYS A 17 9.17 -14.41 -20.00
C CYS A 17 8.35 -13.16 -19.70
N SER A 18 7.06 -13.36 -19.38
CA SER A 18 6.31 -12.41 -18.58
C SER A 18 7.11 -12.24 -17.29
N ALA A 19 7.97 -11.23 -17.27
CA ALA A 19 8.44 -10.65 -16.04
C ALA A 19 7.17 -10.11 -15.38
N ASN A 20 6.56 -10.92 -14.52
CA ASN A 20 5.76 -10.39 -13.43
C ASN A 20 6.74 -9.62 -12.54
N ASP A 21 7.12 -8.42 -12.98
CA ASP A 21 7.65 -7.40 -12.09
C ASP A 21 6.44 -7.01 -11.22
N ASP A 22 6.25 -7.76 -10.13
CA ASP A 22 5.27 -7.43 -9.11
C ASP A 22 5.63 -6.03 -8.60
N TRP A 23 4.87 -5.04 -9.09
CA TRP A 23 5.12 -3.64 -8.81
C TRP A 23 4.79 -3.33 -7.36
N VAL A 24 5.51 -2.36 -6.78
CA VAL A 24 5.22 -1.84 -5.44
C VAL A 24 5.14 -0.33 -5.54
N HIS A 25 3.99 0.23 -5.13
CA HIS A 25 3.83 1.68 -4.98
C HIS A 25 3.92 2.04 -3.51
N THR A 26 4.95 2.80 -3.15
CA THR A 26 5.16 3.27 -1.79
C THR A 26 4.68 4.71 -1.66
N PHE A 27 3.83 4.97 -0.69
CA PHE A 27 3.37 6.29 -0.30
C PHE A 27 3.93 6.64 1.07
N THR A 28 4.29 7.91 1.28
CA THR A 28 4.81 8.37 2.56
C THR A 28 4.26 9.73 2.92
N GLY A 29 4.10 9.96 4.22
CA GLY A 29 3.75 11.24 4.79
C GLY A 29 4.15 11.30 6.25
N GLU A 30 4.18 12.50 6.80
CA GLU A 30 4.47 12.71 8.21
C GLU A 30 3.63 13.86 8.78
N SER A 31 3.46 13.82 10.09
CA SER A 31 2.97 14.91 10.93
C SER A 31 4.01 15.21 12.01
N ASP A 32 3.62 15.97 13.04
CA ASP A 32 4.48 16.28 14.17
C ASP A 32 4.87 15.02 14.97
N ASN A 33 3.93 14.08 15.14
CA ASN A 33 4.13 12.92 16.02
C ASN A 33 4.36 11.60 15.29
N TRP A 34 4.01 11.51 14.00
CA TRP A 34 3.99 10.23 13.28
C TRP A 34 4.57 10.34 11.86
N ILE A 35 5.23 9.28 11.43
CA ILE A 35 5.58 9.02 10.03
C ILE A 35 4.80 7.79 9.59
N VAL A 36 4.16 7.90 8.43
CA VAL A 36 3.41 6.83 7.79
C VAL A 36 4.14 6.44 6.51
N VAL A 37 4.31 5.14 6.32
CA VAL A 37 4.69 4.56 5.03
C VAL A 37 3.63 3.53 4.68
N MET A 38 3.00 3.67 3.51
CA MET A 38 2.01 2.73 3.00
C MET A 38 2.53 2.13 1.71
N GLU A 39 2.41 0.82 1.53
CA GLU A 39 2.72 0.18 0.26
C GLU A 39 1.44 -0.40 -0.34
N ILE A 40 1.44 -0.44 -1.66
CA ILE A 40 0.41 -1.07 -2.47
C ILE A 40 1.14 -2.03 -3.38
N ARG A 41 0.88 -3.33 -3.19
CA ARG A 41 1.60 -4.39 -3.89
C ARG A 41 0.71 -5.60 -4.13
N PRO A 42 0.90 -6.34 -5.23
CA PRO A 42 0.21 -7.60 -5.43
C PRO A 42 0.62 -8.62 -4.35
N ILE A 43 -0.28 -9.55 -4.04
CA ILE A 43 -0.01 -10.66 -3.13
C ILE A 43 0.59 -11.81 -3.94
N GLU A 44 1.78 -12.25 -3.53
CA GLU A 44 2.59 -13.27 -4.20
C GLU A 44 1.79 -14.56 -4.51
N SER A 45 0.86 -14.96 -3.63
CA SER A 45 0.16 -16.23 -3.76
C SER A 45 -0.97 -16.24 -4.80
N GLU A 46 -1.48 -15.07 -5.20
CA GLU A 46 -2.69 -15.03 -6.02
C GLU A 46 -2.62 -14.08 -7.23
N HIS A 47 -1.65 -13.18 -7.31
CA HIS A 47 -1.44 -12.17 -8.38
C HIS A 47 -2.71 -11.38 -8.82
N THR A 48 -3.85 -11.61 -8.22
CA THR A 48 -5.14 -10.99 -8.51
C THR A 48 -5.59 -10.12 -7.34
N LYS A 49 -4.95 -10.33 -6.19
CA LYS A 49 -5.17 -9.57 -4.95
C LYS A 49 -4.06 -8.54 -4.77
N VAL A 50 -4.46 -7.35 -4.32
CA VAL A 50 -3.56 -6.28 -3.90
C VAL A 50 -3.66 -6.14 -2.39
N ALA A 51 -2.50 -6.07 -1.73
CA ALA A 51 -2.40 -5.77 -0.32
C ALA A 51 -2.06 -4.30 -0.11
N TYR A 52 -2.53 -3.77 1.02
CA TYR A 52 -2.37 -2.38 1.44
C TYR A 52 -1.70 -2.29 2.81
N PRO A 53 -0.46 -2.81 2.97
CA PRO A 53 0.25 -2.68 4.21
C PRO A 53 0.66 -1.25 4.52
N PHE A 54 0.73 -0.92 5.80
CA PHE A 54 1.30 0.33 6.26
C PHE A 54 2.18 0.13 7.50
N TYR A 55 3.08 1.08 7.69
CA TYR A 55 4.02 1.14 8.80
C TYR A 55 3.86 2.49 9.47
N LEU A 56 3.81 2.47 10.80
CA LEU A 56 3.81 3.66 11.63
C LEU A 56 5.14 3.77 12.36
N THR A 57 5.75 4.94 12.28
CA THR A 57 6.91 5.30 13.10
C THR A 57 6.55 6.50 13.95
N LYS A 58 6.77 6.38 15.25
CA LYS A 58 6.54 7.45 16.21
C LYS A 58 7.74 8.39 16.26
N LYS A 59 7.49 9.70 16.26
CA LYS A 59 8.51 10.78 16.34
C LYS A 59 8.72 11.31 17.75
N VAL A 60 7.75 11.07 18.65
CA VAL A 60 7.76 11.58 20.03
C VAL A 60 7.98 10.48 21.06
N GLU A 61 8.54 10.85 22.21
CA GLU A 61 8.87 9.90 23.28
C GLU A 61 7.69 9.57 24.21
N ASN A 62 6.61 10.37 24.20
CA ASN A 62 5.46 10.23 25.10
C ASN A 62 4.92 8.80 25.13
N GLN A 63 4.45 8.26 26.26
CA GLN A 63 3.87 6.92 26.27
C GLN A 63 2.47 6.90 25.63
N VAL A 64 2.34 6.29 24.46
CA VAL A 64 1.04 6.07 23.80
C VAL A 64 0.39 4.85 24.45
N THR A 65 -0.91 4.93 24.73
CA THR A 65 -1.68 3.87 25.39
C THR A 65 -2.78 3.30 24.50
N LYS A 66 -3.26 4.08 23.53
CA LYS A 66 -4.22 3.68 22.50
C LYS A 66 -3.85 4.31 21.18
N LEU A 67 -4.10 3.59 20.09
CA LEU A 67 -3.82 4.07 18.74
C LEU A 67 -4.78 3.44 17.73
N TYR A 68 -5.29 4.27 16.83
CA TYR A 68 -6.14 3.89 15.71
C TYR A 68 -5.63 4.58 14.46
N ALA A 69 -5.74 3.90 13.33
CA ALA A 69 -5.43 4.45 12.02
C ALA A 69 -6.57 4.14 11.04
N GLU A 70 -6.92 5.12 10.23
CA GLU A 70 -7.92 5.05 9.17
C GLU A 70 -7.38 5.76 7.93
N ALA A 71 -7.35 5.08 6.79
CA ALA A 71 -7.04 5.68 5.51
C ALA A 71 -8.32 6.10 4.79
N ASP A 72 -8.35 7.35 4.33
CA ASP A 72 -9.37 7.87 3.42
C ASP A 72 -8.86 7.74 1.98
N LEU A 73 -9.61 7.03 1.13
CA LEU A 73 -9.34 6.93 -0.30
C LEU A 73 -10.14 7.97 -1.09
N VAL A 74 -9.66 8.33 -2.28
CA VAL A 74 -10.25 9.38 -3.15
C VAL A 74 -11.71 9.10 -3.53
N ASN A 75 -12.09 7.82 -3.64
CA ASN A 75 -13.46 7.41 -3.94
C ASN A 75 -14.44 7.55 -2.76
N GLY A 76 -14.00 8.10 -1.62
CA GLY A 76 -14.79 8.20 -0.40
C GLY A 76 -14.87 6.91 0.41
N SER A 77 -14.20 5.83 -0.02
CA SER A 77 -14.08 4.60 0.75
C SER A 77 -13.10 4.79 1.89
N ARG A 78 -13.42 4.23 3.06
CA ARG A 78 -12.58 4.25 4.25
C ARG A 78 -12.01 2.88 4.55
N ALA A 79 -10.74 2.84 4.94
CA ALA A 79 -10.07 1.64 5.37
C ALA A 79 -9.55 1.86 6.79
N SER A 80 -10.20 1.26 7.78
CA SER A 80 -9.84 1.44 9.19
C SER A 80 -9.45 0.13 9.82
N ASN A 81 -8.51 0.19 10.76
CA ASN A 81 -8.32 -0.93 11.67
C ASN A 81 -9.59 -1.08 12.54
N LEU A 82 -10.20 -2.26 12.54
CA LEU A 82 -11.41 -2.55 13.34
C LEU A 82 -11.14 -2.51 14.85
N ASN A 83 -9.89 -2.69 15.25
CA ASN A 83 -9.42 -2.73 16.63
C ASN A 83 -8.25 -1.74 16.82
N PRO A 84 -8.03 -1.24 18.06
CA PRO A 84 -6.83 -0.47 18.35
C PRO A 84 -5.58 -1.26 17.98
N ILE A 85 -4.61 -0.57 17.40
CA ILE A 85 -3.33 -1.14 16.97
C ILE A 85 -2.55 -1.58 18.21
N ASP A 86 -2.00 -2.79 18.17
CA ASP A 86 -1.07 -3.23 19.19
C ASP A 86 0.22 -2.42 19.11
N LEU A 87 0.52 -1.71 20.19
CA LEU A 87 1.69 -0.85 20.28
C LEU A 87 3.00 -1.64 20.30
N GLU A 88 2.96 -2.92 20.67
CA GLU A 88 4.12 -3.80 20.52
C GLU A 88 4.49 -4.01 19.05
N GLU A 89 3.51 -4.11 18.14
CA GLU A 89 3.74 -4.28 16.71
C GLU A 89 4.45 -3.05 16.12
N ILE A 90 4.06 -1.85 16.56
CA ILE A 90 4.71 -0.60 16.14
C ILE A 90 6.14 -0.50 16.63
N ASN A 91 6.39 -0.82 17.91
CA ASN A 91 7.73 -0.78 18.48
C ASN A 91 8.68 -1.77 17.79
N LYS A 92 8.14 -2.86 17.25
CA LYS A 92 8.86 -3.85 16.43
C LYS A 92 8.96 -3.48 14.95
N LYS A 93 8.43 -2.31 14.54
CA LYS A 93 8.30 -1.85 13.14
C LYS A 93 7.59 -2.88 12.26
N GLN A 94 6.65 -3.62 12.83
CA GLN A 94 5.90 -4.61 12.09
C GLN A 94 4.91 -3.96 11.13
N GLN A 95 4.62 -4.70 10.07
CA GLN A 95 3.69 -4.31 9.02
C GLN A 95 2.25 -4.45 9.56
N LEU A 96 1.48 -3.36 9.47
CA LEU A 96 0.06 -3.33 9.80
C LEU A 96 -0.76 -3.41 8.50
N LEU A 97 -1.98 -3.93 8.56
CA LEU A 97 -2.88 -4.04 7.41
C LEU A 97 -4.10 -3.15 7.63
N LEU A 98 -4.38 -2.25 6.67
CA LEU A 98 -5.56 -1.38 6.72
C LEU A 98 -6.88 -2.15 6.55
N PHE A 99 -6.84 -3.30 5.88
CA PHE A 99 -7.99 -4.16 5.66
C PHE A 99 -7.74 -5.49 6.36
N GLN A 100 -8.51 -5.79 7.40
CA GLN A 100 -8.50 -7.12 8.02
C GLN A 100 -9.28 -8.14 7.19
N GLU A 101 -10.28 -7.67 6.44
CA GLU A 101 -10.98 -8.42 5.40
C GLU A 101 -10.66 -7.74 4.08
N TYR A 102 -9.92 -8.41 3.19
CA TYR A 102 -9.52 -7.89 1.88
C TYR A 102 -10.72 -7.19 1.21
N PRO A 103 -10.56 -5.96 0.69
CA PRO A 103 -11.64 -5.28 0.02
C PRO A 103 -12.16 -6.17 -1.10
N ASN A 104 -13.48 -6.33 -1.15
CA ASN A 104 -14.19 -7.25 -2.03
C ASN A 104 -13.61 -7.20 -3.45
N LEU A 105 -13.07 -8.34 -3.93
CA LEU A 105 -12.35 -8.52 -5.21
C LEU A 105 -13.11 -8.00 -6.44
N LEU A 106 -14.43 -7.89 -6.34
CA LEU A 106 -15.32 -7.44 -7.40
C LEU A 106 -15.70 -5.96 -7.28
N SER A 107 -15.19 -5.27 -6.27
CA SER A 107 -15.48 -3.86 -6.09
C SER A 107 -14.69 -3.04 -7.11
N PRO A 108 -15.36 -2.28 -7.99
CA PRO A 108 -14.69 -1.35 -8.90
C PRO A 108 -13.99 -0.20 -8.14
N ASP A 109 -14.19 -0.13 -6.83
CA ASP A 109 -13.66 0.92 -5.96
C ASP A 109 -12.18 0.71 -5.59
N PHE A 110 -11.60 -0.47 -5.83
CA PHE A 110 -10.21 -0.76 -5.46
C PHE A 110 -9.37 -1.22 -6.65
N PRO A 111 -8.12 -0.72 -6.79
CA PRO A 111 -7.25 -1.16 -7.85
C PRO A 111 -6.79 -2.61 -7.67
N GLY A 112 -6.76 -3.34 -8.78
CA GLY A 112 -6.22 -4.69 -8.88
C GLY A 112 -4.77 -4.69 -9.38
N LYS A 113 -4.17 -5.87 -9.54
CA LYS A 113 -2.79 -6.00 -10.05
C LYS A 113 -2.61 -5.33 -11.42
N ASP A 114 -3.60 -5.46 -12.29
CA ASP A 114 -3.53 -4.97 -13.66
C ASP A 114 -3.97 -3.51 -13.79
N THR A 115 -4.20 -2.80 -12.68
CA THR A 115 -4.56 -1.37 -12.72
C THR A 115 -3.39 -0.56 -13.28
N PRO A 116 -3.60 0.24 -14.35
CA PRO A 116 -2.57 1.12 -14.89
C PRO A 116 -2.03 2.10 -13.85
N LYS A 117 -0.75 2.44 -13.95
CA LYS A 117 -0.07 3.38 -13.04
C LYS A 117 -0.80 4.71 -12.92
N GLU A 118 -1.31 5.25 -14.03
CA GLU A 118 -2.03 6.52 -14.06
C GLU A 118 -3.36 6.45 -13.27
N GLN A 119 -4.02 5.29 -13.29
CA GLN A 119 -5.19 5.05 -12.45
C GLN A 119 -4.80 4.94 -10.98
N LEU A 120 -3.71 4.24 -10.65
CA LEU A 120 -3.21 4.17 -9.27
C LEU A 120 -2.86 5.57 -8.74
N GLU A 121 -2.17 6.37 -9.53
CA GLU A 121 -1.86 7.76 -9.19
C GLU A 121 -3.14 8.59 -8.95
N TYR A 122 -4.20 8.38 -9.73
CA TYR A 122 -5.49 9.02 -9.51
C TYR A 122 -6.20 8.53 -8.22
N TYR A 123 -6.29 7.21 -8.00
CA TYR A 123 -6.96 6.63 -6.82
C TYR A 123 -6.31 7.05 -5.50
N PHE A 124 -5.00 7.32 -5.53
CA PHE A 124 -4.22 7.69 -4.35
C PHE A 124 -3.74 9.16 -4.37
N ALA A 125 -4.27 9.99 -5.27
CA ALA A 125 -3.89 11.40 -5.39
C ALA A 125 -4.12 12.19 -4.09
N ASP A 126 -5.24 11.92 -3.40
CA ASP A 126 -5.59 12.51 -2.10
C ASP A 126 -5.57 11.49 -0.96
N LEU A 127 -4.69 10.48 -1.03
CA LEU A 127 -4.56 9.47 0.02
C LEU A 127 -4.18 10.13 1.35
N LYS A 128 -5.04 9.97 2.36
CA LYS A 128 -4.83 10.52 3.70
C LYS A 128 -4.90 9.42 4.73
N MET A 129 -4.07 9.55 5.76
CA MET A 129 -4.12 8.71 6.94
C MET A 129 -4.55 9.54 8.14
N ASN A 130 -5.67 9.20 8.75
CA ASN A 130 -6.12 9.75 10.02
C ASN A 130 -5.58 8.87 11.15
N ILE A 131 -4.79 9.45 12.04
CA ILE A 131 -4.22 8.79 13.21
C ILE A 131 -4.89 9.38 14.45
N LYS A 132 -5.48 8.51 15.29
CA LYS A 132 -6.02 8.89 16.60
C LYS A 132 -5.24 8.16 17.68
N TRP A 133 -4.75 8.87 18.67
CA TRP A 133 -3.93 8.28 19.72
C TRP A 133 -4.16 8.92 21.08
N THR A 134 -3.80 8.20 22.14
CA THR A 134 -3.96 8.67 23.52
C THR A 134 -2.64 8.55 24.27
N ASP A 135 -2.25 9.59 24.98
CA ASP A 135 -1.16 9.58 25.96
C ASP A 135 -1.61 10.12 27.32
N GLU A 136 -0.65 10.37 28.21
CA GLU A 136 -0.89 10.96 29.53
C GLU A 136 -1.56 12.36 29.49
N ARG A 137 -1.48 13.07 28.36
CA ARG A 137 -2.02 14.42 28.18
C ARG A 137 -3.44 14.41 27.61
N GLY A 138 -3.89 13.28 27.07
CA GLY A 138 -5.24 13.09 26.57
C GLY A 138 -5.28 12.46 25.19
N GLU A 139 -6.40 12.68 24.49
CA GLU A 139 -6.63 12.21 23.13
C GLU A 139 -6.14 13.23 22.10
N HIS A 140 -5.52 12.70 21.05
CA HIS A 140 -4.95 13.46 19.95
C HIS A 140 -5.42 12.89 18.62
N GLN A 141 -5.55 13.76 17.61
CA GLN A 141 -5.89 13.36 16.25
C GLN A 141 -5.03 14.13 15.24
N GLU A 142 -4.47 13.41 14.29
CA GLU A 142 -3.64 13.94 13.21
C GLU A 142 -4.10 13.39 11.87
N GLN A 143 -4.05 14.22 10.84
CA GLN A 143 -4.29 13.81 9.45
C GLN A 143 -3.00 13.98 8.67
N ILE A 144 -2.55 12.91 8.02
CA ILE A 144 -1.29 12.83 7.31
C ILE A 144 -1.58 12.59 5.83
N MET A 145 -1.24 13.56 4.98
CA MET A 145 -1.31 13.37 3.53
C MET A 145 -0.17 12.47 3.08
N LEU A 146 -0.49 11.40 2.35
CA LEU A 146 0.49 10.47 1.80
C LEU A 146 0.77 10.80 0.34
N LYS A 147 2.05 10.89 -0.01
CA LYS A 147 2.50 11.17 -1.38
C LYS A 147 3.21 9.95 -1.94
N LEU A 148 2.97 9.66 -3.21
CA LEU A 148 3.71 8.62 -3.93
C LEU A 148 5.20 8.96 -3.88
N LYS A 149 6.00 8.02 -3.38
CA LYS A 149 7.45 8.10 -3.43
C LYS A 149 7.85 7.93 -4.89
N SER A 150 8.37 9.00 -5.48
CA SER A 150 8.95 8.95 -6.83
C SER A 150 10.00 7.84 -6.86
N ALA A 151 9.91 6.93 -7.84
CA ALA A 151 11.02 6.01 -8.08
C ALA A 151 12.30 6.84 -8.35
N PRO A 152 13.46 6.44 -7.79
CA PRO A 152 14.72 7.12 -8.04
C PRO A 152 15.14 7.09 -9.52
#